data_AF-A0A821SL32-F1
#
_entry.id   AF-A0A821SL32-F1
#
_cell.length_a   1.000
_cell.length_b   1.000
_cell.length_c   1.000
_cell.angle_alpha   90.00
_cell.angle_beta   90.00
_cell.angle_gamma   90.00
#
_symmetry.space_group_name_H-M   'P 1'
#
loop_
_entity.id
_entity.type
_entity.pdbx_description
1 polymer ?
#
loop_
_entity_poly.entity_id
_entity_poly.type
_entity_poly.pdbx_seq_one_letter_code
_entity_poly.pdbx_strand_id
1 'polypeptide(L)'
;MNQTSATNLHSLWDSGLISIRLSRDFESNITSYYNYLYDLMLNQTSTISENDFEQWAQESLTIACQQVYLDENNTKMDSSANFKLGNKYYERNIGITEQRLARAGRRLSALLNRLAANRPTVTSGGTKLLSSTVNIIALISLILITLTSA
;
A
#
# COMPACT_ATOMS: atom_id res chain seq x y z
N MET A 1 2.45 17.57 10.62
CA MET A 1 3.19 16.89 11.68
C MET A 1 3.30 17.83 12.88
N ASN A 2 2.25 17.87 13.72
CA ASN A 2 2.26 18.58 15.01
C ASN A 2 2.43 17.63 16.20
N GLN A 3 2.65 16.33 15.96
CA GLN A 3 2.92 15.35 17.01
C GLN A 3 4.42 15.06 17.08
N THR A 4 5.02 15.31 18.25
CA THR A 4 6.43 15.01 18.55
C THR A 4 6.52 13.61 19.18
N SER A 5 6.29 12.58 18.37
CA SER A 5 6.48 11.18 18.79
C SER A 5 7.81 10.69 18.26
N ALA A 6 8.69 10.23 19.17
CA ALA A 6 9.92 9.57 18.77
C ALA A 6 9.56 8.24 18.08
N THR A 7 10.02 8.06 16.85
CA THR A 7 9.86 6.84 16.07
C THR A 7 11.08 6.66 15.15
N ASN A 8 11.22 5.48 14.56
CA ASN A 8 12.22 5.25 13.52
C ASN A 8 11.64 5.57 12.13
N LEU A 9 12.52 5.81 11.17
CA LEU A 9 12.11 6.20 9.81
C LEU A 9 11.25 5.14 9.12
N HIS A 10 11.50 3.85 9.37
CA HIS A 10 10.72 2.77 8.78
C HIS A 10 9.26 2.80 9.26
N SER A 11 9.07 2.85 10.58
CA SER A 11 7.74 2.95 11.21
C SER A 11 6.96 4.19 10.75
N LEU A 12 7.65 5.32 10.52
CA LEU A 12 7.03 6.50 9.93
C LEU A 12 6.46 6.23 8.54
N TRP A 13 7.16 5.47 7.69
CA TRP A 13 6.68 5.11 6.34
C TRP A 13 5.63 4.01 6.35
N ASP A 14 5.76 3.02 7.24
CA ASP A 14 4.84 1.89 7.33
C ASP A 14 3.44 2.33 7.77
N SER A 15 3.37 3.25 8.73
CA SER A 15 2.10 3.64 9.36
C SER A 15 2.01 5.12 9.69
N GLY A 16 3.11 5.78 10.06
CA GLY A 16 3.05 7.16 10.56
C GLY A 16 2.50 8.17 9.55
N LEU A 17 2.95 8.15 8.30
CA LEU A 17 2.46 9.04 7.24
C LEU A 17 0.96 8.84 6.98
N ILE A 18 0.50 7.59 6.98
CA ILE A 18 -0.91 7.22 6.79
C ILE A 18 -1.74 7.72 7.97
N SER A 19 -1.31 7.47 9.21
CA SER A 19 -1.98 7.95 10.42
C SER A 19 -2.10 9.47 10.46
N ILE A 20 -1.06 10.19 10.02
CA ILE A 20 -1.10 11.65 9.90
C ILE A 20 -2.09 12.08 8.82
N ARG A 21 -2.04 11.48 7.62
CA ARG A 21 -2.97 11.78 6.52
C ARG A 21 -4.43 11.54 6.92
N LEU A 22 -4.71 10.41 7.54
CA LEU A 22 -6.03 10.02 7.98
C LEU A 22 -6.60 10.99 9.02
N SER A 23 -5.83 11.32 10.06
CA SER A 23 -6.26 12.24 11.12
C SER A 23 -6.35 13.69 10.65
N ARG A 24 -5.43 14.14 9.80
CA ARG A 24 -5.33 15.54 9.37
C ARG A 24 -6.28 15.90 8.25
N ASP A 25 -6.42 15.04 7.25
CA ASP A 25 -7.08 15.39 5.98
C ASP A 25 -8.35 14.57 5.71
N PHE A 26 -8.63 13.55 6.51
CA PHE A 26 -9.81 12.69 6.37
C PHE A 26 -10.61 12.57 7.67
N GLU A 27 -10.36 13.40 8.68
CA GLU A 27 -11.11 13.40 9.95
C GLU A 27 -11.17 12.02 10.64
N SER A 28 -10.09 11.23 10.51
CA SER A 28 -10.03 9.84 10.97
C SER A 28 -11.00 8.88 10.27
N ASN A 29 -11.62 9.29 9.16
CA ASN A 29 -12.56 8.50 8.37
C ASN A 29 -11.84 7.60 7.36
N ILE A 30 -11.70 6.33 7.72
CA ILE A 30 -11.03 5.32 6.90
C ILE A 30 -11.77 5.08 5.58
N THR A 31 -13.10 5.15 5.57
CA THR A 31 -13.91 4.95 4.36
C THR A 31 -13.64 6.04 3.33
N SER A 32 -13.57 7.30 3.75
CA SER A 32 -13.24 8.42 2.85
C SER A 32 -11.82 8.30 2.29
N TYR A 33 -10.85 7.90 3.13
CA TYR A 33 -9.47 7.70 2.68
C TYR A 33 -9.35 6.52 1.72
N TYR A 34 -10.08 5.42 1.99
CA TYR A 34 -10.17 4.28 1.08
C TYR A 34 -10.74 4.68 -0.28
N ASN A 35 -11.86 5.41 -0.32
CA ASN A 35 -12.47 5.86 -1.58
C ASN A 35 -11.49 6.71 -2.39
N TYR A 36 -10.78 7.63 -1.73
CA TYR A 36 -9.73 8.42 -2.37
C TYR A 36 -8.60 7.54 -2.97
N LEU A 37 -8.10 6.56 -2.22
CA LEU A 37 -7.08 5.64 -2.72
C LEU A 37 -7.60 4.75 -3.87
N TYR A 38 -8.87 4.35 -3.81
CA TYR A 38 -9.53 3.58 -4.86
C TYR A 38 -9.63 4.38 -6.16
N ASP A 39 -10.06 5.64 -6.09
CA ASP A 39 -10.08 6.53 -7.24
C ASP A 39 -8.68 6.79 -7.80
N LEU A 40 -7.68 6.97 -6.92
CA LEU A 40 -6.29 7.09 -7.32
C LEU A 40 -5.80 5.84 -8.06
N MET A 41 -6.17 4.65 -7.60
CA MET A 41 -5.85 3.37 -8.25
C MET A 41 -6.48 3.27 -9.64
N LEU A 42 -7.75 3.63 -9.79
CA LEU A 42 -8.45 3.60 -11.08
C LEU A 42 -7.86 4.57 -12.11
N ASN A 43 -7.37 5.72 -11.65
CA ASN A 43 -6.80 6.76 -12.51
C ASN A 43 -5.33 6.53 -12.91
N GLN A 44 -4.68 5.49 -12.39
CA GLN A 44 -3.32 5.16 -12.80
C GLN A 44 -3.31 4.57 -14.21
N THR A 45 -2.42 5.08 -15.07
CA THR A 45 -2.16 4.46 -16.38
C THR A 45 -1.52 3.09 -16.19
N SER A 46 -1.98 2.08 -16.92
CA SER A 46 -1.33 0.76 -16.91
C SER A 46 0.10 0.91 -17.40
N THR A 47 1.08 0.55 -16.56
CA THR A 47 2.41 0.26 -17.07
C THR A 47 2.43 -1.18 -17.58
N ILE A 48 3.41 -1.49 -18.44
CA ILE A 48 3.49 -2.72 -19.22
C ILE A 48 3.73 -3.97 -18.35
N SER A 49 4.09 -3.83 -17.06
CA SER A 49 4.46 -4.98 -16.22
C SER A 49 3.89 -4.97 -14.79
N GLU A 50 2.57 -5.04 -14.67
CA GLU A 50 1.90 -5.23 -13.37
C GLU A 50 2.12 -6.62 -12.73
N ASN A 51 3.04 -7.43 -13.26
CA ASN A 51 3.35 -8.79 -12.80
C ASN A 51 4.85 -9.04 -12.59
N ASP A 52 5.68 -8.00 -12.68
CA ASP A 52 7.12 -8.10 -12.54
C ASP A 52 7.58 -7.62 -11.16
N PHE A 53 7.89 -8.58 -10.31
CA PHE A 53 8.35 -8.32 -8.94
C PHE A 53 9.70 -7.62 -8.88
N GLU A 54 10.58 -7.84 -9.86
CA GLU A 54 11.88 -7.17 -9.93
C GLU A 54 11.68 -5.68 -10.18
N GLN A 55 10.79 -5.33 -11.11
CA GLN A 55 10.39 -3.95 -11.32
C GLN A 55 9.82 -3.32 -10.04
N TRP A 56 8.98 -4.03 -9.28
CA TRP A 56 8.39 -3.47 -8.06
C TRP A 56 9.45 -3.19 -6.99
N ALA A 57 10.43 -4.09 -6.85
CA ALA A 57 11.56 -3.91 -5.94
C ALA A 57 12.43 -2.73 -6.38
N GLN A 58 12.73 -2.63 -7.68
CA GLN A 58 13.54 -1.55 -8.24
C GLN A 58 12.88 -0.18 -8.03
N GLU A 59 11.57 -0.07 -8.26
CA GLU A 59 10.81 1.17 -7.98
C GLU A 59 10.90 1.57 -6.50
N SER A 60 10.75 0.61 -5.59
CA SER A 60 10.81 0.87 -4.15
C SER A 60 12.21 1.32 -3.72
N LEU A 61 13.26 0.70 -4.26
CA LEU A 61 14.64 1.12 -4.04
C LEU A 61 14.90 2.54 -4.55
N THR A 62 14.44 2.85 -5.77
CA THR A 62 14.56 4.19 -6.35
C THR A 62 13.90 5.25 -5.47
N ILE A 63 12.68 5.00 -4.98
CA ILE A 63 11.97 5.91 -4.07
C ILE A 63 12.74 6.06 -2.75
N ALA A 64 13.24 4.96 -2.20
CA ALA A 64 14.01 4.99 -0.96
C ALA A 64 15.23 5.91 -1.07
N CYS A 65 16.02 5.73 -2.12
CA CYS A 65 17.22 6.52 -2.35
C CYS A 65 16.93 8.00 -2.66
N GLN A 66 15.84 8.28 -3.38
CA GLN A 66 15.55 9.64 -3.87
C GLN A 66 14.72 10.48 -2.91
N GLN A 67 13.97 9.87 -1.98
CA GLN A 67 12.94 10.58 -1.22
C GLN A 67 12.93 10.23 0.27
N VAL A 68 12.99 8.94 0.61
CA VAL A 68 12.85 8.45 2.00
C VAL A 68 13.95 8.98 2.90
N TYR A 69 15.21 8.85 2.48
CA TYR A 69 16.39 9.18 3.29
C TYR A 69 16.86 10.64 3.16
N LEU A 70 15.97 11.54 2.75
CA LEU A 70 16.25 12.97 2.67
C LEU A 70 15.52 13.73 3.78
N ASP A 71 16.19 14.63 4.48
CA ASP A 71 15.56 15.52 5.46
C ASP A 71 14.62 16.55 4.80
N GLU A 72 14.06 17.45 5.62
CA GLU A 72 13.18 18.53 5.14
C GLU A 72 13.86 19.55 4.22
N ASN A 73 15.19 19.57 4.17
CA ASN A 73 16.01 20.43 3.32
C ASN A 73 16.57 19.69 2.10
N ASN A 74 16.12 18.45 1.85
CA ASN A 74 16.64 17.55 0.81
C ASN A 74 18.11 17.13 1.01
N THR A 75 18.61 17.19 2.25
CA THR A 75 19.93 16.68 2.61
C THR A 75 19.81 15.21 2.99
N LYS A 76 20.79 14.39 2.57
CA LYS A 76 20.84 12.99 2.98
C LYS A 76 20.91 12.89 4.51
N MET A 77 20.01 12.13 5.11
CA MET A 77 20.02 11.88 6.54
C MET A 77 21.23 11.03 6.93
N ASP A 78 21.89 11.39 8.02
CA ASP A 78 22.92 10.60 8.68
C ASP A 78 22.29 9.64 9.69
N SER A 79 22.34 8.33 9.45
CA SER A 79 21.76 7.32 10.33
C SER A 79 22.27 7.33 11.78
N SER A 80 23.36 8.05 12.07
CA SER A 80 23.90 8.19 13.43
C SER A 80 23.26 9.34 14.24
N ALA A 81 22.45 10.20 13.62
CA ALA A 81 21.86 11.38 14.25
C ALA A 81 20.34 11.29 14.38
N ASN A 82 19.79 12.05 15.34
CA ASN A 82 18.35 12.27 15.45
C ASN A 82 17.92 13.40 14.52
N PHE A 83 16.80 13.23 13.81
CA PHE A 83 16.23 14.25 12.93
C PHE A 83 14.83 14.62 13.36
N LYS A 84 14.44 15.84 13.01
CA LYS A 84 13.05 16.30 13.10
C LYS A 84 12.49 16.34 11.69
N LEU A 85 11.44 15.56 11.46
CA LEU A 85 10.70 15.55 10.20
C LEU A 85 9.40 16.32 10.40
N GLY A 86 9.28 17.44 9.69
CA GLY A 86 8.16 18.36 9.79
C GLY A 86 7.17 18.26 8.62
N ASN A 87 6.32 19.28 8.48
CA ASN A 87 5.32 19.38 7.42
C ASN A 87 5.93 19.26 6.02
N LYS A 88 7.11 19.84 5.78
CA LYS A 88 7.79 19.75 4.47
C LYS A 88 8.08 18.30 4.07
N TYR A 89 8.58 17.50 5.00
CA TYR A 89 8.83 16.07 4.77
C TYR A 89 7.53 15.34 4.47
N TYR A 90 6.49 15.62 5.25
CA TYR A 90 5.17 15.03 5.05
C TYR A 90 4.59 15.37 3.66
N GLU A 91 4.55 16.65 3.29
CA GLU A 91 3.92 17.13 2.05
C GLU A 91 4.62 16.57 0.81
N ARG A 92 5.95 16.46 0.87
CA ARG A 92 6.76 15.84 -0.19
C ARG A 92 6.46 14.36 -0.37
N ASN A 93 6.25 13.63 0.73
CA ASN A 93 6.22 12.16 0.69
C ASN A 93 4.82 11.56 0.68
N ILE A 94 3.79 12.24 1.18
CA ILE A 94 2.46 11.63 1.31
C ILE A 94 1.87 11.19 -0.04
N GLY A 95 2.02 12.01 -1.08
CA GLY A 95 1.56 11.65 -2.42
C GLY A 95 2.26 10.42 -2.99
N ILE A 96 3.53 10.20 -2.62
CA ILE A 96 4.27 8.98 -2.99
C ILE A 96 3.69 7.78 -2.25
N THR A 97 3.50 7.87 -0.93
CA THR A 97 2.89 6.81 -0.12
C THR A 97 1.55 6.37 -0.68
N GLU A 98 0.65 7.32 -0.98
CA GLU A 98 -0.67 7.05 -1.55
C GLU A 98 -0.58 6.39 -2.93
N GLN A 99 0.30 6.89 -3.81
CA GLN A 99 0.54 6.27 -5.13
C GLN A 99 1.03 4.83 -5.01
N ARG A 100 1.90 4.52 -4.03
CA ARG A 100 2.40 3.16 -3.82
C ARG A 100 1.33 2.22 -3.28
N LEU A 101 0.47 2.69 -2.37
CA LEU A 101 -0.69 1.92 -1.90
C LEU A 101 -1.64 1.60 -3.05
N ALA A 102 -1.99 2.59 -3.86
CA ALA A 102 -2.84 2.42 -5.02
C ALA A 102 -2.25 1.41 -6.03
N ARG A 103 -0.96 1.54 -6.37
CA ARG A 103 -0.27 0.60 -7.28
C ARG A 103 -0.24 -0.82 -6.72
N ALA A 104 0.03 -0.97 -5.42
CA ALA A 104 0.06 -2.28 -4.77
C ALA A 104 -1.31 -2.97 -4.84
N GLY A 105 -2.41 -2.25 -4.59
CA GLY A 105 -3.77 -2.77 -4.72
C GLY A 105 -4.08 -3.26 -6.14
N ARG A 106 -3.72 -2.46 -7.15
CA ARG A 106 -3.87 -2.85 -8.57
C ARG A 106 -3.08 -4.11 -8.92
N ARG A 107 -1.79 -4.15 -8.55
CA ARG A 107 -0.88 -5.29 -8.81
C ARG A 107 -1.38 -6.56 -8.16
N LEU A 108 -1.81 -6.47 -6.91
CA LEU A 108 -2.42 -7.58 -6.21
C LEU A 108 -3.68 -8.07 -6.93
N SER A 109 -4.57 -7.17 -7.36
CA SER A 109 -5.75 -7.55 -8.15
C SER A 109 -5.37 -8.24 -9.46
N ALA A 110 -4.38 -7.73 -10.19
CA ALA A 110 -3.91 -8.33 -11.44
C ALA A 110 -3.33 -9.74 -11.21
N LEU A 111 -2.52 -9.90 -10.16
CA LEU A 111 -1.97 -11.19 -9.75
C LEU A 111 -3.07 -12.20 -9.40
N LEU A 112 -4.06 -11.79 -8.59
CA LEU A 112 -5.18 -12.65 -8.20
C LEU A 112 -6.02 -13.05 -9.41
N ASN A 113 -6.31 -12.12 -10.33
CA ASN A 113 -7.03 -12.42 -11.56
C ASN A 113 -6.28 -13.43 -12.43
N ARG A 114 -4.96 -13.27 -12.57
CA ARG A 114 -4.10 -14.23 -13.29
C ARG A 114 -4.13 -15.61 -12.64
N LEU A 115 -3.99 -15.68 -11.32
CA LEU A 115 -4.04 -16.94 -10.59
C LEU A 115 -5.41 -17.62 -10.70
N ALA A 116 -6.50 -16.85 -10.70
CA ALA A 116 -7.85 -17.37 -10.89
C ALA A 116 -8.07 -17.91 -12.31
N ALA A 117 -7.59 -17.20 -13.34
CA ALA A 117 -7.68 -17.62 -14.73
C ALA A 117 -6.85 -18.88 -15.02
N ASN A 118 -5.72 -19.05 -14.35
CA ASN A 118 -4.84 -20.21 -14.50
C ASN A 118 -5.23 -21.41 -13.63
N ARG A 119 -6.37 -21.37 -12.93
CA ARG A 119 -6.85 -22.55 -12.22
C ARG A 119 -7.23 -23.62 -13.23
N PRO A 120 -6.70 -24.85 -13.13
CA PRO A 120 -7.19 -25.97 -13.92
C PRO A 120 -8.70 -26.08 -13.68
N THR A 121 -9.49 -26.05 -14.74
CA THR A 121 -10.89 -26.49 -14.65
C THR A 121 -10.84 -27.94 -14.23
N VAL A 122 -11.16 -28.22 -12.96
CA VAL A 122 -11.43 -29.58 -12.52
C VAL A 122 -12.65 -30.02 -13.33
N THR A 123 -12.40 -30.73 -14.43
CA THR A 123 -13.42 -31.50 -15.14
C THR A 123 -13.87 -32.57 -14.18
N SER A 124 -14.85 -32.23 -13.34
CA SER A 124 -15.55 -33.21 -12.51
C SER A 124 -16.30 -34.14 -13.47
N GLY A 125 -15.69 -35.27 -13.79
CA GLY A 125 -16.46 -36.44 -14.16
C GLY A 125 -17.41 -36.75 -13.01
N GLY A 126 -18.69 -36.45 -13.21
CA GLY A 126 -19.80 -36.89 -12.35
C GLY A 126 -19.79 -36.35 -10.92
N THR A 127 -20.36 -35.17 -10.71
CA THR A 127 -21.53 -34.96 -9.83
C THR A 127 -21.82 -33.46 -9.74
N LYS A 128 -23.04 -33.08 -10.14
CA LYS A 128 -23.61 -31.77 -9.83
C LYS A 128 -23.68 -31.65 -8.30
N LEU A 129 -23.01 -30.66 -7.71
CA LEU A 129 -23.50 -29.98 -6.50
C LEU A 129 -22.75 -28.65 -6.28
N LEU A 130 -23.50 -27.59 -6.57
CA LEU A 130 -23.49 -26.22 -6.06
C LEU A 130 -22.45 -25.87 -4.98
N SER A 131 -21.73 -24.75 -5.19
CA SER A 131 -21.29 -23.76 -4.18
C SER A 131 -19.84 -23.31 -4.37
N SER A 132 -19.59 -22.51 -5.41
CA SER A 132 -18.30 -21.83 -5.62
C SER A 132 -18.27 -20.39 -5.05
N THR A 133 -19.37 -19.90 -4.49
CA THR A 133 -19.47 -18.54 -3.94
C THR A 133 -19.00 -18.43 -2.48
N VAL A 134 -18.87 -19.54 -1.74
CA VAL A 134 -18.58 -19.50 -0.30
C VAL A 134 -17.07 -19.39 0.02
N ASN A 135 -16.19 -19.83 -0.87
CA ASN A 135 -14.75 -19.93 -0.55
C ASN A 135 -13.95 -18.64 -0.75
N ILE A 136 -14.45 -17.66 -1.51
CA ILE A 136 -13.72 -16.39 -1.74
C ILE A 136 -13.97 -15.41 -0.59
N ILE A 137 -15.17 -15.41 0.00
CA ILE A 137 -15.52 -14.53 1.13
C ILE A 137 -14.70 -14.91 2.37
N ALA A 138 -14.47 -16.20 2.62
CA ALA A 138 -13.68 -16.67 3.77
C ALA A 138 -12.20 -16.24 3.72
N LEU A 139 -11.61 -16.09 2.53
CA LEU A 139 -10.20 -15.70 2.40
C LEU A 139 -10.00 -14.18 2.62
N ILE A 140 -11.00 -13.37 2.27
CA ILE A 140 -10.97 -11.92 2.49
C ILE A 140 -11.20 -11.59 3.99
N SER A 141 -12.06 -12.34 4.68
CA SER A 141 -12.27 -12.16 6.13
C SER A 141 -11.04 -12.50 6.97
N LEU A 142 -10.21 -13.46 6.55
CA LEU A 142 -9.00 -13.85 7.30
C LEU A 142 -7.89 -12.80 7.21
N ILE A 143 -7.83 -12.03 6.13
CA ILE A 143 -6.85 -10.95 5.93
C ILE A 143 -7.25 -9.68 6.70
N LEU A 144 -8.55 -9.43 6.90
CA LEU A 144 -9.01 -8.29 7.70
C LEU A 144 -8.83 -8.49 9.22
N ILE A 145 -8.93 -9.73 9.72
CA ILE A 145 -8.82 -10.02 11.17
C ILE A 145 -7.36 -9.93 11.67
N THR A 146 -6.38 -10.22 10.83
CA THR A 146 -4.95 -10.14 11.21
C THR A 146 -4.40 -8.71 11.19
N LEU A 147 -5.07 -7.77 10.53
CA LEU A 147 -4.65 -6.36 10.47
C LEU A 147 -5.25 -5.48 11.59
N THR A 148 -6.24 -5.98 12.34
CA THR A 148 -6.83 -5.26 13.50
C THR A 148 -6.22 -5.65 14.84
N SER A 149 -5.19 -6.51 14.85
CA SER A 149 -4.64 -7.12 16.06
C SER A 149 -3.13 -6.89 16.26
N ALA A 150 -2.53 -5.92 15.57
CA ALA A 150 -1.11 -5.56 15.69
C ALA A 150 -0.92 -4.06 15.91
#